data_AF-A0A7W9IGF7-F1
#
_entry.id   AF-A0A7W9IGF7-F1
#
_cell.length_a   1.000
_cell.length_b   1.000
_cell.length_c   1.000
_cell.angle_alpha   90.00
_cell.angle_beta   90.00
_cell.angle_gamma   90.00
#
_symmetry.space_group_name_H-M   'P 1'
#
loop_
_entity.id
_entity.type
_entity.pdbx_description
1 polymer ?
#
loop_
_entity_poly.entity_id
_entity_poly.type
_entity_poly.pdbx_seq_one_letter_code
_entity_poly.pdbx_strand_id
1 'polypeptide(L)'
;MKAILPGSIPAMRIFASVSATRRGLQARPLLADGLLAAALAALTLLLRLGEGLPVGTADGARVTALLLMQAVPLVWRRSHPWPVMAAVAAAYVAYELADPMVDFKDGVCILFAGYAVARHARSPGNTAVVGVVAAAVLTPEFAGPWLSLPVPREPVAGPAAVMLVVALSVGVWRLGVSQRHIHADAARLRELAERLRAEREISTRRAVVAERARIARDLHDLVAHHVSAIAMQARATADVMSDDPGHPLVHRGVTGIGTAADAALIEMRRLLGLLVDDRDPSGLRPEPSLRHLDRLAAAATAAGCRTEIDADPVDGLPPAVQVSAYRVVQEALTNVLKHAGPTDVRIVVRRNETRLTVTVGNGPPAPAHAPLAGSGLGLIGMRERVALFGGTLRAGPCEDGGWRTEADFRLAGTVPAPSPAEPSSEGAA
;
A
#
# COMPACT_ATOMS: atom_id res chain seq x y z
N MET A 1 43.35 4.11 0.12
CA MET A 1 43.55 5.30 -0.73
C MET A 1 42.39 5.42 -1.72
N LYS A 2 41.50 6.41 -1.49
CA LYS A 2 40.47 7.00 -2.38
C LYS A 2 39.44 6.06 -3.06
N ALA A 3 38.15 6.40 -3.19
CA ALA A 3 37.31 7.43 -2.60
C ALA A 3 35.85 7.04 -2.91
N ILE A 4 35.01 7.20 -1.90
CA ILE A 4 33.55 7.11 -1.94
C ILE A 4 33.01 8.19 -2.90
N LEU A 5 32.16 7.81 -3.85
CA LEU A 5 31.37 8.73 -4.68
C LEU A 5 30.07 9.10 -3.93
N PRO A 6 29.83 10.38 -3.59
CA PRO A 6 28.52 10.87 -3.19
C PRO A 6 27.86 11.54 -4.41
N GLY A 7 26.69 11.07 -4.86
CA GLY A 7 26.01 11.76 -5.96
C GLY A 7 24.82 11.08 -6.63
N SER A 8 23.78 10.71 -5.87
CA SER A 8 22.52 10.20 -6.45
C SER A 8 21.25 10.85 -5.88
N ILE A 9 21.36 12.13 -5.48
CA ILE A 9 20.23 12.94 -4.98
C ILE A 9 19.68 14.00 -5.99
N PRO A 10 20.34 14.41 -7.11
CA PRO A 10 19.78 15.48 -7.95
C PRO A 10 18.60 15.04 -8.84
N ALA A 11 18.52 13.77 -9.24
CA ALA A 11 17.47 13.32 -10.17
C ALA A 11 16.06 13.36 -9.55
N MET A 12 15.92 12.99 -8.27
CA MET A 12 14.60 12.91 -7.63
C MET A 12 13.99 14.29 -7.33
N ARG A 13 14.81 15.31 -7.06
CA ARG A 13 14.35 16.71 -6.90
C ARG A 13 13.97 17.36 -8.22
N ILE A 14 14.65 17.02 -9.32
CA ILE A 14 14.30 17.50 -10.67
C ILE A 14 12.97 16.88 -11.14
N PHE A 15 12.73 15.58 -10.89
CA PHE A 15 11.44 14.96 -11.22
C PHE A 15 10.28 15.50 -10.35
N ALA A 16 10.54 15.80 -9.08
CA ALA A 16 9.56 16.41 -8.19
C ALA A 16 9.22 17.86 -8.60
N SER A 17 10.21 18.66 -9.01
CA SER A 17 9.98 20.03 -9.48
C SER A 17 9.25 20.04 -10.83
N VAL A 18 9.64 19.20 -11.79
CA VAL A 18 8.97 19.07 -13.09
C VAL A 18 7.51 18.61 -12.93
N SER A 19 7.23 17.69 -11.99
CA SER A 19 5.87 17.22 -11.73
C SER A 19 5.00 18.24 -10.97
N ALA A 20 5.57 19.07 -10.11
CA ALA A 20 4.86 20.18 -9.46
C ALA A 20 4.54 21.31 -10.45
N THR A 21 5.50 21.72 -11.28
CA THR A 21 5.30 22.72 -12.33
C THR A 21 4.29 22.24 -13.38
N ARG A 22 4.33 20.95 -13.75
CA ARG A 22 3.36 20.33 -14.66
C ARG A 22 1.94 20.33 -14.09
N ARG A 23 1.76 20.11 -12.78
CA ARG A 23 0.46 20.20 -12.10
C ARG A 23 -0.06 21.63 -12.02
N GLY A 24 0.80 22.61 -11.73
CA GLY A 24 0.44 24.03 -11.75
C GLY A 24 0.05 24.55 -13.14
N LEU A 25 0.76 24.11 -14.18
CA LEU A 25 0.44 24.41 -15.58
C LEU A 25 -0.84 23.71 -16.08
N GLN A 26 -1.17 22.54 -15.53
CA GLN A 26 -2.44 21.86 -15.79
C GLN A 26 -3.64 22.62 -15.18
N ALA A 27 -3.45 23.31 -14.06
CA ALA A 27 -4.49 24.13 -13.43
C ALA A 27 -4.77 25.45 -14.17
N ARG A 28 -3.84 25.93 -15.02
CA ARG A 28 -3.98 27.16 -15.80
C ARG A 28 -3.66 26.90 -17.29
N PRO A 29 -4.59 26.31 -18.06
CA PRO A 29 -4.34 25.87 -19.43
C PRO A 29 -3.92 27.02 -20.35
N LEU A 30 -4.48 28.22 -20.16
CA LEU A 30 -4.12 29.41 -20.94
C LEU A 30 -2.68 29.88 -20.72
N LEU A 31 -2.14 29.78 -19.49
CA LEU A 31 -0.74 30.12 -19.24
C LEU A 31 0.21 29.11 -19.91
N ALA A 32 -0.12 27.82 -19.86
CA ALA A 32 0.67 26.79 -20.51
C ALA A 32 0.67 26.92 -22.04
N ASP A 33 -0.48 27.26 -22.62
CA ASP A 33 -0.58 27.48 -24.07
C ASP A 33 0.05 28.82 -24.49
N GLY A 34 -0.02 29.85 -23.65
CA GLY A 34 0.71 31.11 -23.85
C GLY A 34 2.23 30.95 -23.79
N LEU A 35 2.75 30.17 -22.85
CA LEU A 35 4.19 29.85 -22.78
C LEU A 35 4.66 29.04 -24.00
N LEU A 36 3.83 28.11 -24.48
CA LEU A 36 4.14 27.38 -25.72
C LEU A 36 4.15 28.33 -26.92
N ALA A 37 3.16 29.20 -27.07
CA ALA A 37 3.11 30.18 -28.15
C ALA A 37 4.35 31.09 -28.12
N ALA A 38 4.73 31.60 -26.94
CA ALA A 38 5.93 32.40 -26.77
C ALA A 38 7.22 31.63 -27.11
N ALA A 39 7.31 30.36 -26.70
CA ALA A 39 8.45 29.51 -27.01
C ALA A 39 8.56 29.21 -28.52
N LEU A 40 7.43 28.99 -29.21
CA LEU A 40 7.40 28.78 -30.65
C LEU A 40 7.76 30.07 -31.41
N ALA A 41 7.22 31.21 -30.98
CA ALA A 41 7.59 32.51 -31.52
C ALA A 41 9.11 32.78 -31.39
N ALA A 42 9.68 32.49 -30.22
CA ALA A 42 11.11 32.63 -29.96
C ALA A 42 11.94 31.64 -30.80
N LEU A 43 11.49 30.39 -30.96
CA LEU A 43 12.15 29.38 -31.78
C LEU A 43 12.18 29.80 -33.25
N THR A 44 11.04 30.23 -33.81
CA THR A 44 10.96 30.66 -35.20
C THR A 44 11.80 31.92 -35.45
N LEU A 45 11.82 32.87 -34.51
CA LEU A 45 12.70 34.03 -34.58
C LEU A 45 14.19 33.64 -34.53
N LEU A 46 14.55 32.69 -33.67
CA LEU A 46 15.93 32.19 -33.54
C LEU A 46 16.40 31.49 -34.83
N LEU A 47 15.54 30.66 -35.42
CA LEU A 47 15.83 29.98 -36.69
C LEU A 47 16.09 30.99 -37.80
N ARG A 48 15.30 32.07 -37.87
CA ARG A 48 15.50 33.14 -38.87
C ARG A 48 16.67 34.07 -38.59
N LEU A 49 17.01 34.33 -37.33
CA LEU A 49 18.24 35.07 -37.00
C LEU A 49 19.50 34.39 -37.54
N GLY A 50 19.52 33.05 -37.61
CA GLY A 50 20.63 32.28 -38.16
C GLY A 50 20.84 32.44 -39.68
N GLU A 51 19.83 32.94 -40.40
CA GLU A 51 19.84 33.07 -41.87
C GLU A 51 19.99 34.53 -42.33
N GLY A 52 20.00 35.49 -41.40
CA GLY A 52 20.12 36.92 -41.68
C GLY A 52 18.77 37.57 -41.94
N LEU A 53 18.13 38.07 -40.88
CA LEU A 53 16.93 38.88 -41.01
C LEU A 53 17.24 40.17 -41.80
N PRO A 54 16.32 40.67 -42.65
CA PRO A 54 16.39 42.03 -43.22
C PRO A 54 16.12 43.08 -42.13
N VAL A 55 16.97 43.12 -41.09
CA VAL A 55 16.84 44.04 -39.96
C VAL A 55 17.11 45.47 -40.44
N GLY A 56 16.15 46.37 -40.19
CA GLY A 56 16.33 47.81 -40.44
C GLY A 56 15.59 48.38 -41.67
N THR A 57 14.83 47.57 -42.42
CA THR A 57 13.91 48.06 -43.46
C THR A 57 12.45 47.95 -43.00
N ALA A 58 11.56 48.79 -43.56
CA ALA A 58 10.12 48.70 -43.29
C ALA A 58 9.54 47.33 -43.69
N ASP A 59 10.10 46.71 -44.73
CA ASP A 59 9.72 45.37 -45.18
C ASP A 59 10.16 44.28 -44.19
N GLY A 60 11.33 44.39 -43.56
CA GLY A 60 11.78 43.41 -42.56
C GLY A 60 10.97 43.41 -41.27
N ALA A 61 10.50 44.58 -40.84
CA ALA A 61 9.58 44.68 -39.71
C ALA A 61 8.23 44.01 -40.01
N ARG A 62 7.71 44.17 -41.23
CA ARG A 62 6.48 43.52 -41.70
C ARG A 62 6.63 42.00 -41.74
N VAL A 63 7.72 41.48 -42.31
CA VAL A 63 8.00 40.03 -42.40
C VAL A 63 8.13 39.40 -41.01
N THR A 64 8.87 40.06 -40.10
CA THR A 64 9.02 39.58 -38.70
C THR A 64 7.69 39.58 -37.96
N ALA A 65 6.84 40.60 -38.16
CA ALA A 65 5.51 40.66 -37.55
C ALA A 65 4.60 39.52 -38.04
N LEU A 66 4.59 39.23 -39.33
CA LEU A 66 3.83 38.11 -39.92
C LEU A 66 4.32 36.75 -39.39
N LEU A 67 5.64 36.59 -39.24
CA LEU A 67 6.24 35.39 -38.66
C LEU A 67 5.77 35.14 -37.22
N LEU A 68 5.84 36.16 -36.37
CA LEU A 68 5.43 36.07 -34.96
C LEU A 68 3.91 35.92 -34.82
N MET A 69 3.12 36.49 -35.74
CA MET A 69 1.65 36.39 -35.74
C MET A 69 1.17 34.94 -35.85
N GLN A 70 1.95 34.03 -36.45
CA GLN A 70 1.62 32.61 -36.54
C GLN A 70 1.51 31.92 -35.17
N ALA A 71 2.24 32.40 -34.15
CA ALA A 71 2.22 31.79 -32.83
C ALA A 71 1.00 32.19 -31.98
N VAL A 72 0.41 33.36 -32.24
CA VAL A 72 -0.68 33.94 -31.44
C VAL A 72 -1.94 33.05 -31.42
N PRO A 73 -2.45 32.54 -32.56
CA PRO A 73 -3.60 31.64 -32.56
C PRO A 73 -3.41 30.37 -31.71
N LEU A 74 -2.18 29.89 -31.53
CA LEU A 74 -1.89 28.66 -30.79
C LEU A 74 -2.30 28.71 -29.31
N VAL A 75 -2.53 29.91 -28.76
CA VAL A 75 -3.08 30.08 -27.40
C VAL A 75 -4.47 29.42 -27.27
N TRP A 76 -5.27 29.43 -28.35
CA TRP A 76 -6.63 28.86 -28.36
C TRP A 76 -6.69 27.44 -28.93
N ARG A 77 -5.54 26.78 -29.12
CA ARG A 77 -5.43 25.48 -29.80
C ARG A 77 -6.26 24.34 -29.18
N ARG A 78 -6.62 24.45 -27.90
CA ARG A 78 -7.42 23.43 -27.19
C ARG A 78 -8.92 23.64 -27.35
N SER A 79 -9.37 24.90 -27.45
CA SER A 79 -10.79 25.25 -27.54
C SER A 79 -11.28 25.33 -28.98
N HIS A 80 -10.46 25.86 -29.90
CA HIS A 80 -10.82 26.09 -31.30
C HIS A 80 -9.74 25.58 -32.26
N PRO A 81 -9.42 24.26 -32.28
CA PRO A 81 -8.30 23.73 -33.06
C PRO A 81 -8.41 23.98 -34.58
N TRP A 82 -9.62 23.93 -35.15
CA TRP A 82 -9.87 24.18 -36.57
C TRP A 82 -9.68 25.66 -36.95
N PRO A 83 -10.32 26.64 -36.26
CA PRO A 83 -10.04 28.06 -36.49
C PRO A 83 -8.56 28.42 -36.31
N VAL A 84 -7.90 27.82 -35.32
CA VAL A 84 -6.46 28.04 -35.09
C VAL A 84 -5.63 27.52 -36.28
N MET A 85 -5.93 26.32 -36.78
CA MET A 85 -5.27 25.82 -37.99
C MET A 85 -5.46 26.75 -39.19
N ALA A 86 -6.68 27.22 -39.44
CA ALA A 86 -6.97 28.14 -40.53
C ALA A 86 -6.20 29.48 -40.38
N ALA A 87 -6.18 30.04 -39.17
CA ALA A 87 -5.47 31.28 -38.88
C ALA A 87 -3.94 31.14 -39.04
N VAL A 88 -3.36 30.03 -38.56
CA VAL A 88 -1.93 29.75 -38.71
C VAL A 88 -1.57 29.52 -40.18
N ALA A 89 -2.39 28.76 -40.93
CA ALA A 89 -2.18 28.55 -42.35
C ALA A 89 -2.28 29.86 -43.14
N ALA A 90 -3.26 30.72 -42.84
CA ALA A 90 -3.40 32.02 -43.48
C ALA A 90 -2.23 32.96 -43.17
N ALA A 91 -1.77 33.00 -41.92
CA ALA A 91 -0.60 33.79 -41.52
C ALA A 91 0.69 33.27 -42.16
N TYR A 92 0.82 31.94 -42.31
CA TYR A 92 1.94 31.31 -42.99
C TYR A 92 1.95 31.66 -44.49
N VAL A 93 0.82 31.53 -45.20
CA VAL A 93 0.71 31.94 -46.62
C VAL A 93 0.96 33.44 -46.81
N ALA A 94 0.44 34.30 -45.92
CA ALA A 94 0.68 35.74 -45.97
C ALA A 94 2.16 36.09 -45.76
N TYR A 95 2.84 35.35 -44.88
CA TYR A 95 4.28 35.45 -44.69
C TYR A 95 5.05 35.00 -45.94
N GLU A 96 4.66 33.88 -46.56
CA GLU A 96 5.28 33.39 -47.79
C GLU A 96 5.17 34.38 -48.95
N LEU A 97 4.02 35.04 -49.09
CA LEU A 97 3.82 36.06 -50.12
C LEU A 97 4.65 37.33 -49.86
N ALA A 98 5.04 37.59 -48.62
CA ALA A 98 5.81 38.76 -48.22
C ALA A 98 7.33 38.56 -48.32
N ASP A 99 7.81 37.32 -48.26
CA ASP A 99 9.23 36.97 -48.35
C ASP A 99 9.44 35.73 -49.26
N PRO A 100 9.89 35.89 -50.51
CA PRO A 100 10.12 34.78 -51.44
C PRO A 100 11.26 33.82 -51.04
N MET A 101 12.06 34.14 -50.02
CA MET A 101 13.11 33.26 -49.48
C MET A 101 12.62 32.43 -48.28
N VAL A 102 11.39 31.93 -48.35
CA VAL A 102 10.85 31.03 -47.31
C VAL A 102 11.60 29.71 -47.29
N ASP A 103 12.04 29.33 -46.10
CA ASP A 103 12.57 28.00 -45.79
C ASP A 103 11.48 27.19 -45.06
N PHE A 104 11.41 25.88 -45.30
CA PHE A 104 10.49 24.96 -44.63
C PHE A 104 10.55 25.04 -43.09
N LYS A 105 11.67 25.52 -42.54
CA LYS A 105 11.87 25.77 -41.10
C LYS A 105 10.89 26.80 -40.53
N ASP A 106 10.30 27.67 -41.34
CA ASP A 106 9.29 28.65 -40.89
C ASP A 106 7.92 28.02 -40.62
N GLY A 107 7.69 26.81 -41.10
CA GLY A 107 6.44 26.06 -40.94
C GLY A 107 6.26 25.37 -39.57
N VAL A 108 7.07 25.67 -38.55
CA VAL A 108 6.96 24.99 -37.25
C VAL A 108 5.58 25.22 -36.61
N CYS A 109 5.02 26.43 -36.70
CA CYS A 109 3.72 26.74 -36.12
C CYS A 109 2.58 25.94 -36.75
N ILE A 110 2.63 25.69 -38.07
CA ILE A 110 1.59 24.92 -38.78
C ILE A 110 1.61 23.43 -38.40
N LEU A 111 2.79 22.86 -38.13
CA LEU A 111 2.91 21.49 -37.58
C LEU A 111 2.25 21.39 -36.19
N PHE A 112 2.46 22.38 -35.32
CA PHE A 112 1.84 22.42 -34.00
C PHE A 112 0.32 22.67 -34.05
N ALA A 113 -0.17 23.43 -35.03
CA ALA A 113 -1.60 23.54 -35.29
C ALA A 113 -2.18 22.18 -35.73
N GLY A 114 -1.47 21.44 -36.57
CA GLY A 114 -1.85 20.08 -37.00
C GLY A 114 -1.93 19.10 -35.83
N TYR A 115 -0.93 19.13 -34.95
CA TYR A 115 -0.97 18.40 -33.68
C TYR A 115 -2.22 18.73 -32.86
N ALA A 116 -2.55 20.02 -32.73
CA ALA A 116 -3.66 20.47 -31.92
C ALA A 116 -5.01 19.98 -32.46
N VAL A 117 -5.18 19.97 -33.79
CA VAL A 117 -6.34 19.36 -34.45
C VAL A 117 -6.40 17.87 -34.17
N ALA A 118 -5.32 17.13 -34.43
CA ALA A 118 -5.26 15.68 -34.17
C ALA A 118 -5.61 15.34 -32.71
N ARG A 119 -5.11 16.13 -31.76
CA ARG A 119 -5.27 15.91 -30.33
C ARG A 119 -6.63 16.37 -29.79
N HIS A 120 -7.14 17.53 -30.18
CA HIS A 120 -8.27 18.19 -29.51
C HIS A 120 -9.55 18.32 -30.36
N ALA A 121 -9.52 18.14 -31.69
CA ALA A 121 -10.73 18.28 -32.53
C ALA A 121 -11.69 17.09 -32.38
N ARG A 122 -13.01 17.32 -32.25
CA ARG A 122 -13.98 16.22 -32.04
C ARG A 122 -13.98 15.16 -33.16
N SER A 123 -13.69 15.55 -34.41
CA SER A 123 -13.65 14.70 -35.60
C SER A 123 -12.27 14.73 -36.28
N PRO A 124 -11.26 14.02 -35.76
CA PRO A 124 -9.90 14.05 -36.30
C PRO A 124 -9.72 13.12 -37.51
N GLY A 125 -10.75 12.38 -37.96
CA GLY A 125 -10.61 11.40 -39.04
C GLY A 125 -10.21 11.97 -40.41
N ASN A 126 -10.16 13.29 -40.54
CA ASN A 126 -9.82 13.96 -41.79
C ASN A 126 -8.29 14.08 -41.94
N THR A 127 -7.64 13.05 -42.50
CA THR A 127 -6.23 13.08 -42.89
C THR A 127 -5.91 14.17 -43.92
N ALA A 128 -6.93 14.81 -44.53
CA ALA A 128 -6.76 15.96 -45.40
C ALA A 128 -6.03 17.12 -44.72
N VAL A 129 -6.03 17.21 -43.37
CA VAL A 129 -5.21 18.21 -42.65
C VAL A 129 -3.73 18.01 -42.91
N VAL A 130 -3.25 16.76 -42.97
CA VAL A 130 -1.85 16.46 -43.33
C VAL A 130 -1.56 16.91 -44.76
N GLY A 131 -2.54 16.73 -45.66
CA GLY A 131 -2.48 17.22 -47.03
C GLY A 131 -2.47 18.75 -47.13
N VAL A 132 -3.24 19.46 -46.31
CA VAL A 132 -3.27 20.93 -46.25
C VAL A 132 -1.97 21.50 -45.69
N VAL A 133 -1.40 20.88 -44.64
CA VAL A 133 -0.10 21.30 -44.10
C VAL A 133 1.02 21.05 -45.11
N ALA A 134 1.04 19.88 -45.75
CA ALA A 134 2.00 19.58 -46.81
C ALA A 134 1.82 20.52 -48.00
N ALA A 135 0.59 20.76 -48.46
CA ALA A 135 0.32 21.66 -49.58
C ALA A 135 0.72 23.10 -49.26
N ALA A 136 0.37 23.62 -48.07
CA ALA A 136 0.73 24.97 -47.66
C ALA A 136 2.24 25.17 -47.63
N VAL A 137 3.01 24.23 -47.06
CA VAL A 137 4.48 24.33 -46.98
C VAL A 137 5.17 24.16 -48.35
N LEU A 138 4.53 23.44 -49.28
CA LEU A 138 5.09 23.14 -50.61
C LEU A 138 4.59 24.11 -51.71
N THR A 139 3.69 25.04 -51.37
CA THR A 139 3.07 25.95 -52.35
C THR A 139 4.10 26.81 -53.11
N PRO A 140 5.16 27.36 -52.50
CA PRO A 140 6.12 28.22 -53.22
C PRO A 140 6.92 27.46 -54.29
N GLU A 141 7.38 26.23 -53.99
CA GLU A 141 8.21 25.44 -54.90
C GLU A 141 7.41 24.89 -56.09
N PHE A 142 6.16 24.51 -55.85
CA PHE A 142 5.33 23.88 -56.88
C PHE A 142 4.44 24.87 -57.65
N ALA A 143 3.93 25.93 -57.01
CA ALA A 143 3.01 26.89 -57.63
C ALA A 143 3.72 28.14 -58.19
N GLY A 144 4.89 28.51 -57.65
CA GLY A 144 5.68 29.66 -58.10
C GLY A 144 5.93 29.71 -59.61
N PRO A 145 6.37 28.61 -60.26
CA PRO A 145 6.59 28.56 -61.70
C PRO A 145 5.33 28.78 -62.55
N TRP A 146 4.15 28.36 -62.06
CA TRP A 146 2.87 28.51 -62.76
C TRP A 146 2.26 29.90 -62.58
N LEU A 147 2.52 30.54 -61.44
CA LEU A 147 2.03 31.88 -61.10
C LEU A 147 2.96 33.01 -61.59
N SER A 148 4.05 32.68 -62.29
CA SER A 148 5.06 33.65 -62.76
C SER A 148 5.66 34.49 -61.62
N LEU A 149 5.69 33.95 -60.40
CA LEU A 149 6.33 34.59 -59.26
C LEU A 149 7.86 34.47 -59.43
N PRO A 150 8.65 35.46 -58.97
CA PRO A 150 10.10 35.37 -58.97
C PRO A 150 10.53 34.27 -57.99
N VAL A 151 10.71 33.05 -58.50
CA VAL A 151 11.24 31.90 -57.75
C VAL A 151 12.76 31.88 -57.90
N PRO A 152 13.55 31.62 -56.83
CA PRO A 152 14.98 31.35 -56.95
C PRO A 152 15.24 30.28 -58.01
N ARG A 153 16.30 30.47 -58.83
CA ARG A 153 16.64 29.54 -59.94
C ARG A 153 17.09 28.15 -59.49
N GLU A 154 17.46 28.01 -58.22
CA GLU A 154 17.79 26.75 -57.58
C GLU A 154 16.65 26.35 -56.62
N PRO A 155 16.19 25.09 -56.61
CA PRO A 155 15.20 24.64 -55.65
C PRO A 155 15.72 24.85 -54.22
N VAL A 156 15.00 25.65 -53.44
CA VAL A 156 15.34 25.99 -52.04
C VAL A 156 15.32 24.73 -51.16
N ALA A 157 14.48 23.75 -51.52
CA ALA A 157 14.40 22.45 -50.87
C ALA A 157 14.41 21.31 -51.92
N GLY A 158 15.36 20.38 -51.79
CA GLY A 158 15.36 19.15 -52.60
C GLY A 158 14.25 18.17 -52.19
N PRO A 159 13.99 17.10 -52.96
CA PRO A 159 13.00 16.07 -52.64
C PRO A 159 13.10 15.52 -51.20
N ALA A 160 14.32 15.50 -50.64
CA ALA A 160 14.57 15.10 -49.27
C ALA A 160 13.90 16.01 -48.22
N ALA A 161 13.86 17.33 -48.45
CA ALA A 161 13.22 18.28 -47.54
C ALA A 161 11.69 18.15 -47.58
N VAL A 162 11.12 17.95 -48.78
CA VAL A 162 9.70 17.64 -48.97
C VAL A 162 9.31 16.36 -48.22
N MET A 163 10.10 15.30 -48.37
CA MET A 163 9.89 14.05 -47.63
C MET A 163 9.99 14.25 -46.12
N LEU A 164 10.92 15.08 -45.64
CA LEU A 164 11.08 15.39 -44.22
C LEU A 164 9.84 16.11 -43.67
N VAL A 165 9.33 17.14 -44.36
CA VAL A 165 8.12 17.89 -43.94
C VAL A 165 6.90 16.98 -43.89
N VAL A 166 6.70 16.13 -44.90
CA VAL A 166 5.61 15.16 -44.93
C VAL A 166 5.76 14.17 -43.77
N ALA A 167 6.97 13.62 -43.55
CA ALA A 167 7.24 12.69 -42.46
C ALA A 167 7.00 13.31 -41.08
N LEU A 168 7.43 14.57 -40.87
CA LEU A 168 7.16 15.31 -39.63
C LEU A 168 5.67 15.58 -39.44
N SER A 169 4.96 16.00 -40.49
CA SER A 169 3.52 16.23 -40.46
C SER A 169 2.75 14.96 -40.08
N VAL A 170 3.08 13.84 -40.71
CA VAL A 170 2.51 12.52 -40.39
C VAL A 170 2.87 12.10 -38.96
N GLY A 171 4.13 12.26 -38.55
CA GLY A 171 4.61 11.89 -37.21
C GLY A 171 3.89 12.67 -36.11
N VAL A 172 3.80 13.99 -36.26
CA VAL A 172 3.10 14.89 -35.32
C VAL A 172 1.61 14.58 -35.27
N TRP A 173 0.97 14.31 -36.41
CA TRP A 173 -0.43 13.88 -36.46
C TRP A 173 -0.65 12.56 -35.71
N ARG A 174 0.16 11.54 -35.99
CA ARG A 174 0.10 10.23 -35.30
C ARG A 174 0.34 10.38 -33.79
N LEU A 175 1.25 11.25 -33.39
CA LEU A 175 1.49 11.56 -31.98
C LEU A 175 0.26 12.21 -31.32
N GLY A 176 -0.40 13.14 -32.00
CA GLY A 176 -1.64 13.77 -31.52
C GLY A 176 -2.78 12.78 -31.32
N VAL A 177 -3.00 11.91 -32.32
CA VAL A 177 -4.00 10.83 -32.26
C VAL A 177 -3.67 9.82 -31.17
N SER A 178 -2.41 9.37 -31.08
CA SER A 178 -1.95 8.43 -30.04
C SER A 178 -2.16 8.99 -28.63
N GLN A 179 -1.77 10.23 -28.39
CA GLN A 179 -1.97 10.90 -27.10
C GLN A 179 -3.45 10.98 -26.72
N ARG A 180 -4.34 11.24 -27.69
CA ARG A 180 -5.80 11.19 -27.46
C ARG A 180 -6.24 9.80 -27.01
N HIS A 181 -5.82 8.75 -27.72
CA HIS A 181 -6.18 7.37 -27.36
C HIS A 181 -5.68 7.01 -25.97
N ILE A 182 -4.41 7.29 -25.66
CA ILE A 182 -3.84 7.05 -24.33
C ILE A 182 -4.65 7.76 -23.23
N HIS A 183 -5.05 9.02 -23.44
CA HIS A 183 -5.85 9.75 -22.47
C HIS A 183 -7.27 9.17 -22.31
N ALA A 184 -7.91 8.77 -23.41
CA ALA A 184 -9.23 8.15 -23.40
C ALA A 184 -9.21 6.76 -22.72
N ASP A 185 -8.21 5.94 -23.03
CA ASP A 185 -8.03 4.61 -22.44
C ASP A 185 -7.67 4.71 -20.96
N ALA A 186 -6.82 5.66 -20.57
CA ALA A 186 -6.53 5.92 -19.16
C ALA A 186 -7.77 6.36 -18.37
N ALA A 187 -8.68 7.13 -18.98
CA ALA A 187 -9.95 7.49 -18.35
C ALA A 187 -10.85 6.26 -18.17
N ARG A 188 -10.98 5.42 -19.21
CA ARG A 188 -11.75 4.15 -19.16
C ARG A 188 -11.19 3.19 -18.11
N LEU A 189 -9.87 3.03 -18.04
CA LEU A 189 -9.23 2.14 -17.05
C LEU A 189 -9.45 2.63 -15.62
N ARG A 190 -9.47 3.95 -15.37
CA ARG A 190 -9.81 4.50 -14.06
C ARG A 190 -11.25 4.19 -13.68
N GLU A 191 -12.19 4.42 -14.60
CA GLU A 191 -13.60 4.10 -14.39
C GLU A 191 -13.83 2.61 -14.10
N LEU A 192 -13.19 1.72 -14.87
CA LEU A 192 -13.25 0.28 -14.62
C LEU A 192 -12.63 -0.11 -13.27
N ALA A 193 -11.50 0.49 -12.89
CA ALA A 193 -10.88 0.23 -11.61
C ALA A 193 -11.74 0.72 -10.43
N GLU A 194 -12.46 1.84 -10.56
CA GLU A 194 -13.42 2.31 -9.57
C GLU A 194 -14.62 1.36 -9.45
N ARG A 195 -15.18 0.90 -10.57
CA ARG A 195 -16.27 -0.11 -10.58
C ARG A 195 -15.85 -1.42 -9.91
N LEU A 196 -14.68 -1.95 -10.25
CA LEU A 196 -14.16 -3.19 -9.64
C LEU A 196 -13.92 -3.04 -8.14
N ARG A 197 -13.50 -1.86 -7.67
CA ARG A 197 -13.35 -1.60 -6.22
C ARG A 197 -14.70 -1.62 -5.53
N ALA A 198 -15.71 -0.95 -6.09
CA ALA A 198 -17.07 -0.95 -5.55
C ALA A 198 -17.68 -2.36 -5.51
N GLU A 199 -17.51 -3.15 -6.58
CA GLU A 199 -17.99 -4.54 -6.63
C GLU A 199 -17.32 -5.44 -5.58
N ARG A 200 -16.01 -5.27 -5.37
CA ARG A 200 -15.27 -6.00 -4.32
C ARG A 200 -15.74 -5.62 -2.92
N GLU A 201 -16.05 -4.35 -2.68
CA GLU A 201 -16.58 -3.93 -1.39
C GLU A 201 -17.96 -4.55 -1.11
N ILE A 202 -18.82 -4.61 -2.13
CA ILE A 202 -20.13 -5.26 -2.02
C ILE A 202 -19.96 -6.77 -1.79
N SER A 203 -19.09 -7.44 -2.54
CA SER A 203 -18.89 -8.90 -2.42
C SER A 203 -18.28 -9.28 -1.07
N THR A 204 -17.30 -8.54 -0.58
CA THR A 204 -16.72 -8.75 0.76
C THR A 204 -17.74 -8.54 1.86
N ARG A 205 -18.56 -7.47 1.79
CA ARG A 205 -19.65 -7.25 2.75
C ARG A 205 -20.68 -8.38 2.73
N ARG A 206 -21.06 -8.86 1.54
CA ARG A 206 -21.96 -10.03 1.40
C ARG A 206 -21.34 -11.30 1.98
N ALA A 207 -20.07 -11.55 1.73
CA ALA A 207 -19.35 -12.70 2.27
C ALA A 207 -19.32 -12.67 3.81
N VAL A 208 -19.05 -11.51 4.41
CA VAL A 208 -19.07 -11.36 5.88
C VAL A 208 -20.48 -11.60 6.46
N VAL A 209 -21.53 -11.09 5.80
CA VAL A 209 -22.91 -11.34 6.26
C VAL A 209 -23.28 -12.81 6.13
N ALA A 210 -22.91 -13.46 5.03
CA ALA A 210 -23.15 -14.89 4.81
C ALA A 210 -22.39 -15.74 5.84
N GLU A 211 -21.14 -15.39 6.14
CA GLU A 211 -20.34 -16.07 7.17
C GLU A 211 -20.98 -15.94 8.55
N ARG A 212 -21.40 -14.72 8.93
CA ARG A 212 -22.10 -14.50 10.21
C ARG A 212 -23.38 -15.31 10.32
N ALA A 213 -24.15 -15.40 9.23
CA ALA A 213 -25.37 -16.20 9.20
C ALA A 213 -25.09 -17.71 9.30
N ARG A 214 -23.98 -18.19 8.71
CA ARG A 214 -23.51 -19.57 8.88
C ARG A 214 -23.11 -19.84 10.32
N ILE A 215 -22.22 -19.02 10.90
CA ILE A 215 -21.78 -19.16 12.30
C ILE A 215 -22.98 -19.14 13.26
N ALA A 216 -23.95 -18.23 13.06
CA ALA A 216 -25.14 -18.17 13.90
C ALA A 216 -25.98 -19.46 13.82
N ARG A 217 -26.08 -20.09 12.64
CA ARG A 217 -26.80 -21.36 12.46
C ARG A 217 -26.04 -22.50 13.14
N ASP A 218 -24.74 -22.60 12.92
CA ASP A 218 -23.90 -23.64 13.52
C ASP A 218 -23.95 -23.56 15.06
N LEU A 219 -23.91 -22.33 15.61
CA LEU A 219 -24.11 -22.09 17.05
C LEU A 219 -25.51 -22.49 17.51
N HIS A 220 -26.56 -22.15 16.76
CA HIS A 220 -27.93 -22.52 17.10
C HIS A 220 -28.11 -24.05 17.13
N ASP A 221 -27.61 -24.75 16.12
CA ASP A 221 -27.71 -26.20 16.00
C ASP A 221 -26.97 -26.91 17.14
N LEU A 222 -25.77 -26.41 17.50
CA LEU A 222 -24.99 -26.94 18.62
C LEU A 222 -25.67 -26.68 19.97
N VAL A 223 -26.18 -25.47 20.21
CA VAL A 223 -26.92 -25.14 21.42
C VAL A 223 -28.19 -26.00 21.53
N ALA A 224 -28.96 -26.11 20.45
CA ALA A 224 -30.18 -26.91 20.42
C ALA A 224 -29.89 -28.39 20.74
N HIS A 225 -28.80 -28.94 20.19
CA HIS A 225 -28.39 -30.32 20.45
C HIS A 225 -28.05 -30.54 21.94
N HIS A 226 -27.21 -29.69 22.52
CA HIS A 226 -26.81 -29.83 23.93
C HIS A 226 -27.95 -29.59 24.92
N VAL A 227 -28.78 -28.56 24.69
CA VAL A 227 -29.94 -28.29 25.54
C VAL A 227 -30.93 -29.46 25.48
N SER A 228 -31.12 -30.06 24.30
CA SER A 228 -31.99 -31.23 24.14
C SER A 228 -31.46 -32.45 24.91
N ALA A 229 -30.14 -32.71 24.86
CA ALA A 229 -29.51 -33.80 25.60
C ALA A 229 -29.64 -33.60 27.13
N ILE A 230 -29.35 -32.38 27.62
CA ILE A 230 -29.51 -32.03 29.03
C ILE A 230 -30.97 -32.17 29.47
N ALA A 231 -31.92 -31.67 28.69
CA ALA A 231 -33.34 -31.77 29.00
C ALA A 231 -33.82 -33.22 29.03
N MET A 232 -33.33 -34.08 28.13
CA MET A 232 -33.66 -35.51 28.10
C MET A 232 -33.10 -36.23 29.33
N GLN A 233 -31.83 -36.01 29.68
CA GLN A 233 -31.23 -36.59 30.90
C GLN A 233 -31.89 -36.07 32.18
N ALA A 234 -32.25 -34.80 32.24
CA ALA A 234 -32.99 -34.23 33.36
C ALA A 234 -34.36 -34.90 33.54
N ARG A 235 -35.13 -35.09 32.45
CA ARG A 235 -36.42 -35.80 32.51
C ARG A 235 -36.25 -37.25 32.94
N ALA A 236 -35.30 -37.99 32.36
CA ALA A 236 -35.04 -39.38 32.73
C ALA A 236 -34.62 -39.52 34.20
N THR A 237 -33.83 -38.58 34.72
CA THR A 237 -33.43 -38.56 36.14
C THR A 237 -34.61 -38.24 37.05
N ALA A 238 -35.46 -37.28 36.67
CA ALA A 238 -36.66 -36.92 37.42
C ALA A 238 -37.67 -38.07 37.49
N ASP A 239 -37.84 -38.83 36.40
CA ASP A 239 -38.73 -39.99 36.33
C ASP A 239 -38.31 -41.07 37.33
N VAL A 240 -37.02 -41.46 37.32
CA VAL A 240 -36.46 -42.44 38.27
C VAL A 240 -36.53 -41.93 39.72
N MET A 241 -36.29 -40.63 39.95
CA MET A 241 -36.36 -40.04 41.30
C MET A 241 -37.80 -40.00 41.84
N SER A 242 -38.81 -39.94 40.96
CA SER A 242 -40.22 -39.95 41.33
C SER A 242 -40.67 -41.34 41.79
N ASP A 243 -40.15 -42.40 41.17
CA ASP A 243 -40.44 -43.79 41.53
C ASP A 243 -39.62 -44.27 42.74
N ASP A 244 -38.31 -44.00 42.78
CA ASP A 244 -37.42 -44.40 43.88
C ASP A 244 -36.31 -43.34 44.12
N PRO A 245 -36.50 -42.46 45.14
CA PRO A 245 -35.52 -41.42 45.48
C PRO A 245 -34.15 -41.96 45.91
N GLY A 246 -34.08 -43.20 46.40
CA GLY A 246 -32.83 -43.83 46.84
C GLY A 246 -32.05 -44.50 45.72
N HIS A 247 -32.61 -44.56 44.51
CA HIS A 247 -32.04 -45.35 43.43
C HIS A 247 -30.69 -44.79 42.96
N PRO A 248 -29.62 -45.61 42.86
CA PRO A 248 -28.29 -45.13 42.48
C PRO A 248 -28.21 -44.50 41.08
N LEU A 249 -29.22 -44.72 40.23
CA LEU A 249 -29.32 -44.02 38.93
C LEU A 249 -29.64 -42.53 39.06
N VAL A 250 -30.30 -42.08 40.14
CA VAL A 250 -30.57 -40.64 40.37
C VAL A 250 -29.25 -39.89 40.50
N HIS A 251 -28.32 -40.42 41.31
CA HIS A 251 -27.02 -39.81 41.51
C HIS A 251 -26.18 -39.82 40.22
N ARG A 252 -26.26 -40.89 39.40
CA ARG A 252 -25.62 -40.92 38.07
C ARG A 252 -26.24 -39.93 37.09
N GLY A 253 -27.57 -39.77 37.12
CA GLY A 253 -28.31 -38.83 36.27
C GLY A 253 -27.92 -37.39 36.53
N VAL A 254 -27.88 -36.98 37.81
CA VAL A 254 -27.43 -35.63 38.22
C VAL A 254 -25.99 -35.36 37.80
N THR A 255 -25.07 -36.30 38.02
CA THR A 255 -23.67 -36.15 37.56
C THR A 255 -23.58 -36.09 36.03
N GLY A 256 -24.39 -36.87 35.32
CA GLY A 256 -24.47 -36.87 33.86
C GLY A 256 -24.98 -35.55 33.25
N ILE A 257 -25.90 -34.87 33.93
CA ILE A 257 -26.35 -33.52 33.54
C ILE A 257 -25.22 -32.51 33.68
N GLY A 258 -24.47 -32.57 34.80
CA GLY A 258 -23.31 -31.71 35.03
C GLY A 258 -22.23 -31.89 33.96
N THR A 259 -21.88 -33.14 33.64
CA THR A 259 -20.88 -33.41 32.59
C THR A 259 -21.33 -32.99 31.20
N ALA A 260 -22.62 -33.17 30.87
CA ALA A 260 -23.19 -32.71 29.60
C ALA A 260 -23.19 -31.18 29.48
N ALA A 261 -23.49 -30.47 30.58
CA ALA A 261 -23.43 -29.00 30.63
C ALA A 261 -21.99 -28.47 30.49
N ASP A 262 -21.03 -29.10 31.18
CA ASP A 262 -19.61 -28.73 31.08
C ASP A 262 -19.07 -28.98 29.66
N ALA A 263 -19.42 -30.12 29.05
CA ALA A 263 -19.04 -30.42 27.67
C ALA A 263 -19.60 -29.39 26.67
N ALA A 264 -20.87 -29.00 26.81
CA ALA A 264 -21.50 -27.98 25.97
C ALA A 264 -20.81 -26.60 26.11
N LEU A 265 -20.45 -26.21 27.35
CA LEU A 265 -19.72 -24.97 27.61
C LEU A 265 -18.31 -24.97 27.02
N ILE A 266 -17.61 -26.10 27.05
CA ILE A 266 -16.29 -26.24 26.43
C ILE A 266 -16.40 -26.10 24.90
N GLU A 267 -17.38 -26.75 24.28
CA GLU A 267 -17.53 -26.72 22.81
C GLU A 267 -17.96 -25.34 22.31
N MET A 268 -18.89 -24.67 23.02
CA MET A 268 -19.23 -23.28 22.75
C MET A 268 -18.02 -22.35 22.90
N ARG A 269 -17.19 -22.55 23.93
CA ARG A 269 -15.97 -21.75 24.13
C ARG A 269 -14.91 -22.06 23.08
N ARG A 270 -14.87 -23.25 22.46
CA ARG A 270 -13.97 -23.54 21.34
C ARG A 270 -14.39 -22.83 20.06
N LEU A 271 -15.68 -22.89 19.72
CA LEU A 271 -16.22 -22.18 18.55
C LEU A 271 -16.13 -20.66 18.70
N LEU A 272 -16.40 -20.13 19.89
CA LEU A 272 -16.24 -18.70 20.18
C LEU A 272 -14.77 -18.30 20.40
N GLY A 273 -13.93 -19.19 20.94
CA GLY A 273 -12.51 -18.95 21.19
C GLY A 273 -11.69 -18.81 19.90
N LEU A 274 -12.10 -19.50 18.83
CA LEU A 274 -11.56 -19.27 17.48
C LEU A 274 -12.00 -17.92 16.86
N LEU A 275 -12.97 -17.22 17.49
CA LEU A 275 -13.41 -15.87 17.16
C LEU A 275 -12.97 -14.82 18.20
N VAL A 276 -12.36 -15.24 19.32
CA VAL A 276 -11.87 -14.38 20.42
C VAL A 276 -10.35 -14.53 20.54
N ASP A 277 -9.67 -14.51 19.39
CA ASP A 277 -8.36 -13.88 19.34
C ASP A 277 -8.53 -12.49 18.72
N ASP A 278 -8.08 -11.49 19.47
CA ASP A 278 -7.79 -10.10 19.10
C ASP A 278 -8.76 -8.92 19.33
N ARG A 279 -10.03 -9.05 19.75
CA ARG A 279 -10.84 -7.84 20.11
C ARG A 279 -11.89 -8.07 21.20
N ASP A 280 -11.59 -7.67 22.43
CA ASP A 280 -12.61 -7.26 23.40
C ASP A 280 -12.90 -5.75 23.19
N PRO A 281 -14.11 -5.34 22.76
CA PRO A 281 -14.48 -3.93 22.61
C PRO A 281 -14.86 -3.25 23.94
N SER A 282 -14.85 -3.98 25.07
CA SER A 282 -15.10 -3.39 26.38
C SER A 282 -13.80 -2.85 26.99
N GLY A 283 -13.44 -1.62 26.60
CA GLY A 283 -12.22 -0.91 27.00
C GLY A 283 -12.12 -0.51 28.47
N LEU A 284 -12.26 -1.46 29.40
CA LEU A 284 -12.21 -1.21 30.86
C LEU A 284 -11.25 -2.13 31.62
N ARG A 285 -10.37 -2.88 30.93
CA ARG A 285 -9.24 -3.55 31.59
C ARG A 285 -7.92 -2.97 31.07
N PRO A 286 -7.04 -2.48 31.96
CA PRO A 286 -5.73 -2.00 31.54
C PRO A 286 -4.98 -3.12 30.81
N GLU A 287 -4.27 -2.74 29.75
CA GLU A 287 -3.55 -3.68 28.87
C GLU A 287 -2.66 -4.64 29.70
N PRO A 288 -2.72 -5.97 29.46
CA PRO A 288 -1.93 -6.93 30.22
C PRO A 288 -0.43 -6.61 30.13
N SER A 289 0.23 -6.45 31.27
CA SER A 289 1.64 -6.06 31.36
C SER A 289 2.26 -6.70 32.60
N LEU A 290 3.57 -6.94 32.58
CA LEU A 290 4.33 -7.39 33.73
C LEU A 290 4.25 -6.46 34.94
N ARG A 291 3.80 -5.21 34.76
CA ARG A 291 3.48 -4.32 35.89
C ARG A 291 2.28 -4.81 36.72
N HIS A 292 1.48 -5.72 36.18
CA HIS A 292 0.26 -6.24 36.81
C HIS A 292 0.45 -7.68 37.38
N LEU A 293 1.69 -8.13 37.59
CA LEU A 293 1.97 -9.46 38.15
C LEU A 293 1.42 -9.65 39.57
N ASP A 294 1.35 -8.56 40.34
CA ASP A 294 0.70 -8.47 41.65
C ASP A 294 -0.74 -9.03 41.62
N ARG A 295 -1.51 -8.74 40.57
CA ARG A 295 -2.87 -9.25 40.42
C ARG A 295 -2.92 -10.76 40.20
N LEU A 296 -1.98 -11.29 39.42
CA LEU A 296 -1.88 -12.73 39.19
C LEU A 296 -1.47 -13.48 40.46
N ALA A 297 -0.51 -12.92 41.22
CA ALA A 297 -0.11 -13.48 42.50
C ALA A 297 -1.22 -13.40 43.56
N ALA A 298 -1.98 -12.30 43.59
CA ALA A 298 -3.13 -12.16 44.48
C ALA A 298 -4.21 -13.21 44.17
N ALA A 299 -4.48 -13.50 42.89
CA ALA A 299 -5.41 -14.54 42.48
C ALA A 299 -4.93 -15.95 42.87
N ALA A 300 -3.65 -16.26 42.69
CA ALA A 300 -3.06 -17.52 43.13
C ALA A 300 -3.08 -17.66 44.67
N THR A 301 -2.84 -16.56 45.38
CA THR A 301 -2.90 -16.51 46.85
C THR A 301 -4.31 -16.74 47.37
N ALA A 302 -5.33 -16.13 46.74
CA ALA A 302 -6.73 -16.37 47.05
C ALA A 302 -7.15 -17.83 46.80
N ALA A 303 -6.48 -18.53 45.88
CA ALA A 303 -6.68 -19.95 45.60
C ALA A 303 -5.85 -20.88 46.52
N GLY A 304 -5.13 -20.34 47.51
CA GLY A 304 -4.43 -21.09 48.54
C GLY A 304 -2.93 -21.27 48.33
N CYS A 305 -2.34 -20.75 47.25
CA CYS A 305 -0.89 -20.81 47.02
C CYS A 305 -0.14 -19.73 47.79
N ARG A 306 1.01 -20.03 48.40
CA ARG A 306 1.89 -18.99 48.95
C ARG A 306 2.73 -18.43 47.81
N THR A 307 2.36 -17.27 47.28
CA THR A 307 3.00 -16.71 46.07
C THR A 307 3.95 -15.58 46.40
N GLU A 308 5.21 -15.70 45.95
CA GLU A 308 6.24 -14.68 46.07
C GLU A 308 6.63 -14.16 44.68
N ILE A 309 6.77 -12.84 44.54
CA ILE A 309 7.24 -12.17 43.32
C ILE A 309 8.58 -11.51 43.58
N ASP A 310 9.53 -11.78 42.70
CA ASP A 310 10.86 -11.19 42.68
C ASP A 310 11.16 -10.73 41.25
N ALA A 311 10.95 -9.44 40.97
CA ALA A 311 10.94 -8.92 39.60
C ALA A 311 11.82 -7.67 39.44
N ASP A 312 12.70 -7.69 38.44
CA ASP A 312 13.47 -6.51 38.01
C ASP A 312 12.56 -5.45 37.38
N PRO A 313 12.98 -4.16 37.33
CA PRO A 313 12.22 -3.10 36.66
C PRO A 313 11.96 -3.40 35.17
N VAL A 314 10.68 -3.36 34.80
CA VAL A 314 10.18 -3.68 33.46
C VAL A 314 10.02 -2.45 32.55
N ASP A 315 10.43 -1.27 33.02
CA ASP A 315 10.32 0.00 32.27
C ASP A 315 11.19 -0.01 31.01
N GLY A 316 10.61 0.38 29.87
CA GLY A 316 11.31 0.40 28.58
C GLY A 316 11.36 -0.94 27.84
N LEU A 317 10.69 -1.99 28.34
CA LEU A 317 10.48 -3.21 27.56
C LEU A 317 9.45 -2.97 26.43
N PRO A 318 9.63 -3.57 25.24
CA PRO A 318 8.63 -3.52 24.19
C PRO A 318 7.27 -4.02 24.69
N PRO A 319 6.15 -3.31 24.43
CA PRO A 319 4.82 -3.71 24.92
C PRO A 319 4.44 -5.15 24.57
N ALA A 320 4.75 -5.59 23.36
CA ALA A 320 4.48 -6.95 22.88
C ALA A 320 5.20 -8.03 23.72
N VAL A 321 6.43 -7.75 24.20
CA VAL A 321 7.18 -8.65 25.08
C VAL A 321 6.53 -8.69 26.46
N GLN A 322 6.12 -7.53 27.00
CA GLN A 322 5.45 -7.46 28.30
C GLN A 322 4.13 -8.25 28.32
N VAL A 323 3.31 -8.11 27.27
CA VAL A 323 2.05 -8.86 27.12
C VAL A 323 2.33 -10.36 27.05
N SER A 324 3.29 -10.77 26.22
CA SER A 324 3.62 -12.18 26.01
C SER A 324 4.17 -12.84 27.26
N ALA A 325 5.08 -12.16 27.96
CA ALA A 325 5.62 -12.59 29.24
C ALA A 325 4.54 -12.68 30.33
N TYR A 326 3.64 -11.70 30.41
CA TYR A 326 2.49 -11.74 31.33
C TYR A 326 1.59 -12.95 31.08
N ARG A 327 1.30 -13.26 29.80
CA ARG A 327 0.49 -14.43 29.42
C ARG A 327 1.18 -15.75 29.76
N VAL A 328 2.50 -15.83 29.65
CA VAL A 328 3.26 -17.02 30.11
C VAL A 328 3.09 -17.21 31.61
N VAL A 329 3.22 -16.15 32.42
CA VAL A 329 3.01 -16.26 33.87
C VAL A 329 1.58 -16.68 34.20
N GLN A 330 0.59 -16.11 33.51
CA GLN A 330 -0.82 -16.44 33.71
C GLN A 330 -1.11 -17.92 33.44
N GLU A 331 -0.64 -18.45 32.31
CA GLU A 331 -0.84 -19.86 31.95
C GLU A 331 -0.05 -20.78 32.88
N ALA A 332 1.17 -20.39 33.28
CA ALA A 332 1.97 -21.15 34.24
C ALA A 332 1.29 -21.26 35.61
N LEU A 333 0.76 -20.16 36.16
CA LEU A 333 -0.01 -20.17 37.41
C LEU A 333 -1.29 -21.00 37.30
N THR A 334 -1.97 -20.94 36.15
CA THR A 334 -3.14 -21.79 35.89
C THR A 334 -2.76 -23.27 35.92
N ASN A 335 -1.59 -23.63 35.38
CA ASN A 335 -1.08 -25.01 35.45
C ASN A 335 -0.75 -25.42 36.89
N VAL A 336 -0.17 -24.53 37.70
CA VAL A 336 0.08 -24.81 39.13
C VAL A 336 -1.24 -25.12 39.84
N LEU A 337 -2.26 -24.28 39.68
CA LEU A 337 -3.57 -24.47 40.32
C LEU A 337 -4.25 -25.78 39.88
N LYS A 338 -4.09 -26.16 38.60
CA LYS A 338 -4.67 -27.40 38.07
C LYS A 338 -3.93 -28.66 38.52
N HIS A 339 -2.61 -28.62 38.63
CA HIS A 339 -1.78 -29.82 38.74
C HIS A 339 -1.09 -30.01 40.09
N ALA A 340 -0.83 -28.93 40.85
CA ALA A 340 -0.14 -28.99 42.14
C ALA A 340 -1.04 -28.58 43.33
N GLY A 341 -1.97 -27.65 43.11
CA GLY A 341 -2.88 -27.17 44.18
C GLY A 341 -2.23 -26.14 45.11
N PRO A 342 -2.73 -25.98 46.35
CA PRO A 342 -2.17 -25.08 47.36
C PRO A 342 -0.71 -25.43 47.68
N THR A 343 0.23 -24.68 47.11
CA THR A 343 1.68 -24.91 47.21
C THR A 343 2.42 -23.57 47.22
N ASP A 344 3.71 -23.61 47.53
CA ASP A 344 4.57 -22.44 47.43
C ASP A 344 4.88 -22.17 45.96
N VAL A 345 4.71 -20.91 45.53
CA VAL A 345 4.91 -20.46 44.15
C VAL A 345 5.86 -19.29 44.13
N ARG A 346 6.88 -19.36 43.28
CA ARG A 346 7.85 -18.29 43.09
C ARG A 346 7.84 -17.80 41.65
N ILE A 347 7.59 -16.51 41.47
CA ILE A 347 7.65 -15.82 40.19
C ILE A 347 8.89 -14.95 40.18
N VAL A 348 9.83 -15.25 39.28
CA VAL A 348 11.07 -14.50 39.12
C VAL A 348 11.11 -13.86 37.74
N VAL A 349 11.35 -12.54 37.68
CA VAL A 349 11.56 -11.81 36.42
C VAL A 349 12.94 -11.18 36.47
N ARG A 350 13.82 -11.62 35.57
CA ARG A 350 15.17 -11.09 35.41
C ARG A 350 15.35 -10.44 34.06
N ARG A 351 16.02 -9.31 34.05
CA ARG A 351 16.30 -8.56 32.82
C ARG A 351 17.79 -8.25 32.72
N ASN A 352 18.33 -8.45 31.52
CA ASN A 352 19.60 -7.85 31.11
C ASN A 352 19.39 -7.03 29.84
N GLU A 353 20.47 -6.48 29.27
CA GLU A 353 20.42 -5.59 28.10
C GLU A 353 19.79 -6.25 26.86
N THR A 354 19.88 -7.56 26.73
CA THR A 354 19.50 -8.29 25.51
C THR A 354 18.40 -9.33 25.72
N ARG A 355 18.03 -9.62 26.97
CA ARG A 355 17.13 -10.71 27.33
C ARG A 355 16.24 -10.37 28.52
N LEU A 356 15.05 -10.96 28.49
CA LEU A 356 14.14 -11.02 29.63
C LEU A 356 13.87 -12.49 29.93
N THR A 357 14.12 -12.90 31.17
CA THR A 357 13.84 -14.25 31.65
C THR A 357 12.72 -14.21 32.68
N VAL A 358 11.72 -15.06 32.48
CA VAL A 358 10.57 -15.21 33.37
C VAL A 358 10.50 -16.65 33.83
N THR A 359 10.61 -16.86 35.14
CA THR A 359 10.57 -18.19 35.77
C THR A 359 9.39 -18.27 36.72
N VAL A 360 8.54 -19.27 36.55
CA VAL A 360 7.47 -19.62 37.49
C VAL A 360 7.77 -21.03 38.00
N GLY A 361 8.09 -21.12 39.28
CA GLY A 361 8.32 -22.39 39.97
C GLY A 361 7.25 -22.63 41.03
N ASN A 362 6.91 -23.90 41.26
CA ASN A 362 6.09 -24.32 42.39
C ASN A 362 6.70 -25.50 43.13
N GLY A 363 6.42 -25.59 44.44
CA GLY A 363 6.78 -26.74 45.27
C GLY A 363 6.01 -28.02 44.88
N PRO A 364 6.29 -29.17 45.53
CA PRO A 364 5.64 -30.42 45.23
C PRO A 364 4.10 -30.32 45.35
N PRO A 365 3.34 -31.15 44.62
CA PRO A 365 1.88 -31.20 44.74
C PRO A 365 1.43 -31.45 46.17
N ALA A 366 0.34 -30.80 46.60
CA ALA A 366 -0.20 -31.02 47.93
C ALA A 366 -0.64 -32.50 48.09
N PRO A 367 -0.46 -33.14 49.26
CA PRO A 367 -0.67 -34.59 49.47
C PRO A 367 -2.08 -35.15 49.15
N ALA A 368 -3.07 -34.28 48.88
CA ALA A 368 -4.45 -34.64 48.52
C ALA A 368 -4.93 -33.99 47.21
N HIS A 369 -4.03 -33.36 46.44
CA HIS A 369 -4.40 -32.69 45.20
C HIS A 369 -4.48 -33.69 44.05
N ALA A 370 -5.68 -33.93 43.53
CA ALA A 370 -5.87 -34.73 42.32
C ALA A 370 -5.64 -33.83 41.08
N PRO A 371 -4.64 -34.14 40.23
CA PRO A 371 -4.40 -33.34 39.03
C PRO A 371 -5.61 -33.37 38.10
N LEU A 372 -6.06 -32.20 37.66
CA LEU A 372 -7.10 -32.11 36.63
C LEU A 372 -6.52 -32.55 35.27
N ALA A 373 -7.29 -33.29 34.48
CA ALA A 373 -6.88 -33.72 33.14
C ALA A 373 -6.62 -32.50 32.24
N GLY A 374 -5.39 -32.38 31.71
CA GLY A 374 -4.96 -31.28 30.87
C GLY A 374 -4.80 -31.70 29.40
N SER A 375 -5.07 -30.78 28.46
CA SER A 375 -4.95 -31.03 27.01
C SER A 375 -3.52 -30.95 26.48
N GLY A 376 -2.52 -30.59 27.29
CA GLY A 376 -1.13 -30.35 26.86
C GLY A 376 -0.92 -29.11 25.98
N LEU A 377 -2.00 -28.49 25.49
CA LEU A 377 -1.99 -27.34 24.58
C LEU A 377 -1.44 -26.05 25.21
N GLY A 378 -1.55 -25.89 26.53
CA GLY A 378 -1.06 -24.71 27.25
C GLY A 378 0.46 -24.52 27.10
N LEU A 379 1.23 -25.61 27.17
CA LEU A 379 2.68 -25.59 26.97
C LEU A 379 3.07 -25.28 25.52
N ILE A 380 2.30 -25.78 24.55
CA ILE A 380 2.50 -25.51 23.12
C ILE A 380 2.29 -24.02 22.83
N GLY A 381 1.16 -23.45 23.28
CA GLY A 381 0.88 -22.03 23.07
C GLY A 381 1.88 -21.11 23.77
N MET A 382 2.39 -21.49 24.95
CA MET A 382 3.48 -20.75 25.59
C MET A 382 4.79 -20.80 24.77
N ARG A 383 5.15 -21.96 24.19
CA ARG A 383 6.35 -22.09 23.34
C ARG A 383 6.26 -21.22 22.09
N GLU A 384 5.11 -21.26 21.40
CA GLU A 384 4.88 -20.47 20.19
C GLU A 384 4.99 -18.97 20.48
N ARG A 385 4.38 -18.49 21.57
CA ARG A 385 4.45 -17.08 21.98
C ARG A 385 5.87 -16.62 22.28
N VAL A 386 6.67 -17.45 22.95
CA VAL A 386 8.08 -17.11 23.26
C VAL A 386 8.94 -17.14 21.98
N ALA A 387 8.66 -18.08 21.07
CA ALA A 387 9.38 -18.20 19.80
C ALA A 387 9.19 -16.97 18.88
N LEU A 388 8.05 -16.26 18.96
CA LEU A 388 7.82 -15.01 18.22
C LEU A 388 8.86 -13.92 18.51
N PHE A 389 9.52 -13.99 19.67
CA PHE A 389 10.58 -13.06 20.08
C PHE A 389 11.97 -13.70 20.03
N GLY A 390 12.15 -14.76 19.22
CA GLY A 390 13.43 -15.49 19.12
C GLY A 390 13.87 -16.15 20.43
N GLY A 391 12.93 -16.34 21.35
CA GLY A 391 13.13 -16.86 22.68
C GLY A 391 13.01 -18.39 22.77
N THR A 392 13.15 -18.93 23.97
CA THR A 392 12.91 -20.35 24.25
C THR A 392 12.12 -20.56 25.54
N LEU A 393 11.27 -21.59 25.58
CA LEU A 393 10.54 -21.99 26.79
C LEU A 393 10.99 -23.39 27.23
N ARG A 394 11.36 -23.53 28.49
CA ARG A 394 11.65 -24.79 29.17
C ARG A 394 10.60 -25.01 30.26
N ALA A 395 10.02 -26.20 30.31
CA ALA A 395 9.06 -26.55 31.36
C ALA A 395 9.25 -28.02 31.74
N GLY A 396 9.38 -28.30 33.04
CA GLY A 396 9.62 -29.66 33.53
C GLY A 396 9.64 -29.80 35.04
N PRO A 397 9.67 -31.05 35.54
CA PRO A 397 9.78 -31.34 36.96
C PRO A 397 11.18 -30.95 37.49
N CYS A 398 11.24 -30.57 38.76
CA CYS A 398 12.47 -30.27 39.49
C CYS A 398 12.82 -31.41 40.47
N GLU A 399 14.07 -31.46 40.93
CA GLU A 399 14.58 -32.50 41.84
C GLU A 399 13.89 -32.48 43.22
N ASP A 400 13.33 -31.33 43.60
CA ASP A 400 12.52 -31.13 44.81
C ASP A 400 11.07 -31.63 44.66
N GLY A 401 10.72 -32.26 43.52
CA GLY A 401 9.38 -32.72 43.21
C GLY A 401 8.43 -31.62 42.73
N GLY A 402 8.92 -30.39 42.60
CA GLY A 402 8.20 -29.25 42.06
C GLY A 402 8.15 -29.23 40.54
N TRP A 403 7.59 -28.17 39.98
CA TRP A 403 7.60 -27.90 38.53
C TRP A 403 8.12 -26.50 38.26
N ARG A 404 8.89 -26.35 37.18
CA ARG A 404 9.44 -25.05 36.76
C ARG A 404 9.12 -24.79 35.30
N THR A 405 8.60 -23.61 35.04
CA THR A 405 8.41 -23.05 33.70
C THR A 405 9.30 -21.82 33.56
N GLU A 406 10.20 -21.83 32.59
CA GLU A 406 11.18 -20.79 32.33
C GLU A 406 11.06 -20.33 30.88
N ALA A 407 10.76 -19.05 30.68
CA ALA A 407 10.68 -18.39 29.38
C ALA A 407 11.80 -17.36 29.24
N ASP A 408 12.59 -17.51 28.18
CA ASP A 408 13.61 -16.54 27.77
C ASP A 408 13.11 -15.81 26.52
N PHE A 409 13.07 -14.48 26.57
CA PHE A 409 12.72 -13.60 25.45
C PHE A 409 13.96 -12.81 25.02
N ARG A 410 14.24 -12.73 23.72
CA ARG A 410 15.28 -11.83 23.22
C ARG A 410 14.70 -10.42 23.05
N LEU A 411 15.31 -9.47 23.74
CA LEU A 411 15.07 -8.05 23.55
C LEU A 411 15.92 -7.65 22.34
N ALA A 412 15.29 -7.30 21.22
CA ALA A 412 16.02 -6.84 20.05
C ALA A 412 16.84 -5.60 20.44
N GLY A 413 18.15 -5.78 20.59
CA GLY A 413 19.08 -4.69 20.81
C GLY A 413 19.16 -3.83 19.55
N THR A 414 19.18 -2.52 19.75
CA THR A 414 19.99 -1.62 18.91
C THR A 414 21.31 -2.33 18.60
N VAL A 415 21.54 -2.58 17.31
CA VAL A 415 22.74 -3.23 16.77
C VAL A 415 23.98 -2.56 17.39
N PRO A 416 24.92 -3.31 18.02
CA PRO A 416 26.21 -2.75 18.37
C PRO A 416 26.89 -2.33 17.08
N ALA A 417 27.37 -1.08 17.00
CA ALA A 417 28.15 -0.62 15.86
C ALA A 417 29.28 -1.64 15.58
N PRO A 418 29.53 -2.01 14.31
CA PRO A 418 30.57 -2.97 14.00
C PRO A 418 31.91 -2.46 14.55
N SER A 419 32.52 -3.28 15.41
CA SER A 419 33.89 -3.08 15.89
C SER A 419 34.81 -2.90 14.66
N PRO A 420 35.70 -1.89 14.64
CA PRO A 420 36.66 -1.77 13.56
C PRO A 420 37.52 -3.04 13.51
N ALA A 421 37.54 -3.67 12.34
CA ALA A 421 38.35 -4.85 12.07
C ALA A 421 39.82 -4.56 12.37
N GLU A 422 40.45 -5.41 13.18
CA GLU A 422 41.91 -5.47 13.29
C GLU A 422 42.51 -5.82 11.91
N PRO A 423 43.56 -5.12 11.48
CA PRO A 423 44.22 -5.43 10.22
C PRO A 423 44.98 -6.76 10.33
N SER A 424 44.60 -7.70 9.47
CA SER A 424 45.30 -8.95 9.21
C SER A 424 46.76 -8.70 8.82
N SER A 425 47.69 -9.15 9.66
CA SER A 425 49.10 -9.28 9.34
C SER A 425 49.35 -10.57 8.56
N GLU A 426 49.53 -10.49 7.25
CA GLU A 426 50.12 -11.57 6.46
C GLU A 426 50.75 -10.99 5.19
N GLY A 427 52.07 -11.14 5.04
CA GLY A 427 52.79 -10.77 3.82
C GLY A 427 54.23 -10.30 4.01
N ALA A 428 55.12 -11.13 4.56
CA ALA A 428 56.56 -11.03 4.35
C ALA A 428 57.25 -12.39 4.57
N ALA A 429 57.36 -13.16 3.49
CA ALA A 429 58.45 -14.11 3.23
C ALA A 429 58.52 -14.33 1.71
#